data_AF-A0A0F9KM16-F1
#
_entry.id   AF-A0A0F9KM16-F1
#
_cell.length_a   1.000
_cell.length_b   1.000
_cell.length_c   1.000
_cell.angle_alpha   90.00
_cell.angle_beta   90.00
_cell.angle_gamma   90.00
#
_symmetry.space_group_name_H-M   'P 1'
#
loop_
_entity.id
_entity.type
_entity.pdbx_description
1 polymer ?
#
loop_
_entity_poly.entity_id
_entity_poly.type
_entity_poly.pdbx_seq_one_letter_code
_entity_poly.pdbx_strand_id
1 'polypeptide(L)' 'MTSKNISITEDVYKKLMKIKRENESFSELFLRLLSFQKVKMEKTFGAWNLSKKEKGEIWGDILDLPGHSRKRSRASKNND' A
#
# COMPACT_ATOMS: atom_id res chain seq x y z
N MET A 1 25.24 -13.72 4.72
CA MET A 1 24.16 -12.90 4.10
C MET A 1 24.50 -12.72 2.62
N THR A 2 23.58 -13.06 1.72
CA THR A 2 23.74 -12.77 0.29
C THR A 2 23.45 -11.28 0.06
N SER A 3 24.45 -10.53 -0.39
CA SER A 3 24.30 -9.13 -0.75
C SER A 3 24.12 -8.98 -2.26
N LYS A 4 23.29 -8.02 -2.66
CA LYS A 4 23.19 -7.56 -4.04
C LYS A 4 23.38 -6.05 -4.04
N ASN A 5 24.22 -5.56 -4.93
CA ASN A 5 24.50 -4.13 -5.07
C ASN A 5 23.56 -3.53 -6.12
N ILE A 6 23.07 -2.32 -5.87
CA ILE A 6 22.21 -1.57 -6.79
C ILE A 6 22.82 -0.19 -6.95
N SER A 7 23.00 0.25 -8.19
CA SER A 7 23.44 1.60 -8.50
C SER A 7 22.23 2.52 -8.61
N ILE A 8 22.32 3.71 -8.00
CA ILE A 8 21.29 4.74 -8.06
C ILE A 8 21.92 6.08 -8.46
N THR A 9 21.12 7.01 -8.94
CA THR A 9 21.61 8.36 -9.24
C THR A 9 21.90 9.12 -7.95
N GLU A 10 22.86 10.04 -8.04
CA GLU A 10 23.28 10.89 -6.90
C GLU A 10 22.10 11.67 -6.30
N ASP A 11 21.19 12.16 -7.14
CA ASP A 11 20.00 12.89 -6.70
C ASP A 11 19.06 12.00 -5.87
N VAL A 12 18.92 10.74 -6.25
CA VAL A 12 18.11 9.76 -5.49
C VAL A 12 18.79 9.43 -4.18
N TYR A 13 20.11 9.23 -4.19
CA TYR A 13 20.89 8.99 -2.97
C TYR A 13 20.70 10.13 -1.95
N LYS A 14 20.87 11.40 -2.39
CA LYS A 14 20.64 12.58 -1.54
C LYS A 14 19.24 12.65 -0.97
N LYS A 15 18.21 12.29 -1.75
CA LYS A 15 16.82 12.24 -1.26
C LYS A 15 16.63 11.15 -0.21
N LEU A 16 17.17 9.95 -0.44
CA LEU A 16 17.08 8.86 0.53
C LEU A 16 17.83 9.20 1.83
N MET A 17 18.98 9.87 1.73
CA MET A 17 19.75 10.30 2.90
C MET A 17 18.95 11.23 3.82
N LYS A 18 18.09 12.11 3.26
CA LYS A 18 17.22 12.99 4.04
C LYS A 18 16.08 12.26 4.77
N ILE A 19 15.67 11.09 4.27
CA ILE A 19 14.54 10.31 4.81
C ILE A 19 15.02 9.23 5.79
N LYS A 20 16.27 8.81 5.66
CA LYS A 20 16.95 7.84 6.51
C LYS A 20 17.09 8.39 7.94
N ARG A 21 16.74 7.58 8.94
CA ARG A 21 16.94 7.93 10.36
C ARG A 21 18.41 7.72 10.78
N GLU A 22 18.84 8.37 11.85
CA GLU A 22 20.25 8.37 12.31
C GLU A 22 20.83 6.94 12.45
N ASN A 23 20.09 6.03 13.08
CA ASN A 23 20.54 4.66 13.35
C ASN A 23 19.96 3.59 12.39
N GLU A 24 19.35 4.01 11.27
CA GLU A 24 18.70 3.09 10.32
C GLU A 24 19.64 2.75 9.15
N SER A 25 19.71 1.50 8.70
CA SER A 25 20.44 1.15 7.47
C SER A 25 19.61 1.42 6.20
N PHE A 26 20.25 1.52 5.04
CA PHE A 26 19.48 1.65 3.78
C PHE A 26 18.57 0.44 3.52
N SER A 27 19.00 -0.77 3.89
CA SER A 27 18.15 -1.96 3.81
C SER A 27 16.88 -1.84 4.67
N GLU A 28 17.02 -1.32 5.89
CA GLU A 28 15.88 -1.07 6.79
C GLU A 28 14.98 0.04 6.26
N LEU A 29 15.56 1.13 5.72
CA LEU A 29 14.81 2.18 5.05
C LEU A 29 13.95 1.61 3.92
N PHE A 30 14.52 0.76 3.07
CA PHE A 30 13.77 0.13 1.98
C PHE A 30 12.64 -0.77 2.51
N LEU A 31 12.89 -1.59 3.53
CA LEU A 31 11.85 -2.42 4.15
C LEU A 31 10.73 -1.56 4.74
N ARG A 32 11.07 -0.43 5.39
CA ARG A 32 10.11 0.53 5.92
C ARG A 32 9.28 1.17 4.82
N LEU A 33 9.91 1.63 3.74
CA LEU A 33 9.18 2.23 2.63
C LEU A 33 8.23 1.22 1.95
N LEU A 34 8.68 -0.03 1.78
CA LEU A 34 7.87 -1.11 1.22
C LEU A 34 6.71 -1.51 2.15
N SER A 35 6.88 -1.39 3.47
CA SER A 35 5.80 -1.68 4.43
C SER A 35 4.75 -0.57 4.44
N PHE A 36 5.15 0.69 4.32
CA PHE A 36 4.22 1.83 4.18
C PHE A 36 3.32 1.71 2.94
N GLN A 37 3.87 1.23 1.82
CA GLN A 37 3.11 1.05 0.60
C GLN A 37 1.98 0.00 0.73
N LYS A 38 2.08 -0.91 1.71
CA LYS A 38 1.08 -1.95 1.99
C LYS A 38 0.09 -1.58 3.10
N VAL A 39 0.17 -0.38 3.66
CA VAL A 39 -0.82 0.06 4.67
C VAL A 39 -2.16 0.23 3.97
N LYS A 40 -3.02 -0.78 4.13
CA LYS A 40 -4.44 -0.63 3.81
C LYS A 40 -4.94 0.54 4.64
N MET A 41 -5.50 1.56 4.01
CA MET A 41 -6.07 2.73 4.68
C MET A 41 -7.03 2.34 5.82
N GLU A 42 -7.67 1.17 5.68
CA GLU A 42 -8.50 0.50 6.70
C GLU A 42 -7.80 0.21 8.03
N LYS A 43 -6.46 0.29 8.11
CA LYS A 43 -5.65 0.01 9.31
C LYS A 43 -4.95 1.24 9.88
N THR A 44 -5.29 2.43 9.39
CA THR A 44 -4.71 3.69 9.88
C THR A 44 -5.50 4.23 11.08
N PHE A 45 -4.85 5.03 11.92
CA PHE A 45 -5.52 5.69 13.05
C PHE A 45 -6.63 6.62 12.53
N GLY A 46 -7.85 6.49 13.08
CA GLY A 46 -9.04 7.17 12.57
C GLY A 46 -9.80 6.40 11.48
N ALA A 47 -9.33 5.21 11.08
CA ALA A 47 -10.14 4.31 10.26
C ALA A 47 -11.37 3.85 11.05
N TRP A 48 -12.55 4.10 10.48
CA TRP A 48 -13.80 3.63 11.05
C TRP A 48 -13.82 2.10 11.00
N ASN A 49 -13.93 1.46 12.16
CA ASN A 49 -13.98 0.02 12.29
C ASN A 49 -15.40 -0.49 11.91
N LEU A 50 -15.74 -0.42 10.63
CA LEU A 50 -17.06 -0.78 10.10
C LEU A 50 -17.19 -2.30 9.95
N SER A 51 -18.29 -2.86 10.45
CA SER A 51 -18.71 -4.22 10.15
C SER A 51 -19.01 -4.38 8.66
N LYS A 52 -19.04 -5.63 8.17
CA LYS A 52 -19.37 -5.91 6.76
C LYS A 52 -20.75 -5.38 6.37
N LYS A 53 -21.70 -5.39 7.31
CA LYS A 53 -23.07 -4.89 7.11
C LYS A 53 -23.07 -3.37 6.95
N GLU A 54 -22.44 -2.65 7.88
CA GLU A 54 -22.35 -1.18 7.83
C GLU A 54 -21.57 -0.69 6.60
N LYS A 55 -20.51 -1.40 6.18
CA LYS A 55 -19.82 -1.09 4.92
C LYS A 55 -20.75 -1.21 3.71
N GLY A 56 -21.62 -2.21 3.69
CA GLY A 56 -22.59 -2.41 2.61
C GLY A 56 -23.65 -1.31 2.57
N GLU A 57 -24.17 -0.92 3.74
CA GLU A 57 -25.17 0.16 3.86
C GLU A 57 -24.61 1.53 3.47
N ILE A 58 -23.35 1.83 3.83
CA ILE A 58 -22.73 3.14 3.55
C ILE A 58 -22.21 3.22 2.11
N TRP A 59 -21.58 2.15 1.60
CA TRP A 59 -20.86 2.18 0.32
C TRP A 59 -21.53 1.41 -0.81
N GLY A 60 -22.60 0.65 -0.55
CA GLY A 60 -23.30 -0.15 -1.56
C GLY A 60 -23.75 0.69 -2.75
N ASP A 61 -24.46 1.78 -2.46
CA ASP A 61 -25.01 2.67 -3.47
C ASP A 61 -23.93 3.43 -4.25
N ILE A 62 -22.79 3.72 -3.61
CA ILE A 62 -21.65 4.42 -4.24
C ILE A 62 -20.99 3.53 -5.31
N LEU A 63 -20.95 2.22 -5.07
CA LEU A 63 -20.37 1.25 -6.02
C LEU A 63 -21.28 1.00 -7.22
N ASP A 64 -22.58 1.22 -7.08
CA ASP A 64 -23.60 1.00 -8.12
C ASP A 64 -23.92 2.27 -8.93
N LEU A 65 -23.20 3.37 -8.69
CA LEU A 65 -23.32 4.61 -9.46
C LEU A 65 -22.99 4.37 -10.95
N PRO A 66 -23.94 4.60 -11.87
CA PRO A 66 -23.68 4.47 -13.30
C PRO A 66 -22.70 5.56 -13.75
N GLY A 67 -21.51 5.13 -14.17
CA GLY A 67 -20.46 6.02 -14.67
C GLY A 67 -19.05 5.63 -14.23
N HIS A 68 -18.90 4.89 -13.12
CA HIS A 68 -17.58 4.43 -12.69
C HIS A 68 -17.26 3.04 -13.27
N SER A 69 -16.92 3.02 -14.56
CA SER A 69 -16.32 1.86 -15.24
C SER A 69 -14.92 1.57 -14.68
N ARG A 70 -14.85 1.00 -13.47
CA ARG A 70 -13.70 0.16 -13.08
C ARG A 70 -14.07 -1.25 -13.46
N LYS A 71 -13.59 -1.70 -14.63
CA LYS A 71 -13.60 -3.12 -15.01
C LYS A 71 -12.94 -3.91 -13.89
N ARG A 72 -13.74 -4.46 -12.98
CA ARG A 72 -13.29 -5.50 -12.05
C ARG A 72 -13.04 -6.73 -12.93
N SER A 73 -11.78 -7.00 -13.23
CA SER A 73 -11.38 -8.32 -13.72
C SER A 73 -11.84 -9.32 -12.66
N ARG A 74 -12.88 -10.08 -12.99
CA ARG A 74 -13.38 -11.17 -12.15
C ARG A 74 -12.19 -12.13 -11.96
N ALA A 75 -11.60 -12.13 -10.77
CA ALA A 75 -10.68 -13.18 -10.38
C ALA A 75 -11.50 -14.48 -10.38
N SER A 76 -11.26 -15.28 -11.42
CA SER A 76 -11.74 -16.63 -11.59
C SER A 76 -11.54 -17.43 -10.30
N LYS A 77 -12.63 -17.72 -9.59
CA LYS A 77 -12.68 -18.85 -8.66
C LYS A 77 -12.82 -20.10 -9.51
N ASN A 78 -11.70 -20.78 -9.78
CA ASN A 78 -11.73 -22.19 -10.12
C ASN A 78 -11.37 -22.94 -8.84
N ASN A 79 -12.39 -23.54 -8.21
CA ASN A 79 -12.22 -24.69 -7.36
C ASN A 79 -12.62 -25.89 -8.22
N ASP A 80 -11.65 -26.73 -8.55
CA ASP A 80 -11.84 -28.16 -8.80
C ASP A 80 -11.11 -28.91 -7.69
#